data_AF-A0A0D6KQP3-F1
#
_entry.id   AF-A0A0D6KQP3-F1
#
_cell.length_a   1.000
_cell.length_b   1.000
_cell.length_c   1.000
_cell.angle_alpha   90.00
_cell.angle_beta   90.00
_cell.angle_gamma   90.00
#
_symmetry.space_group_name_H-M   'P 1'
#
loop_
_entity.id
_entity.type
_entity.pdbx_description
1 polymer ?
#
loop_
_entity_poly.entity_id
_entity_poly.type
_entity_poly.pdbx_seq_one_letter_code
_entity_poly.pdbx_strand_id
1 'polypeptide(L)'
;MTNDSNSSDITTPEPFSEDDLQPDDFDGGTGEHHLTPEGLATQQALAAISALQSPQNTAALKQARSFFQPAKSNQFSVKTRALVLTLLAITITILGLILNNWFIGAFGTLVTLILSLAMLWPWVQNLLKQWFTPQDRTLFIAFIGLIVALIGLVRFSGLGDRLLATGRKINWEASGTLAEWFGALGQILIAIIAVYVAWRQYVISKDLTIQQNLLTVQQNIITQQQTIDSYFQGISDLVLDEEGLLEDWPQERSIAEGRTAAIFSSVDGSGKAKILRFLSRSKLLTPLKRDRRLGRAILNGIGGYAEDRLEGVRVIDLGVMLAGADLAGTDLRWTDLSEANLVRADLSGCDLVKANLSRTILYDAKLRNADLNGVRLFYGSVEKASPRSRTEPPNYHTGEHTGAVIENTDFTDVQRMTESARYYCCAWCGEKSRSTIPGGCEGIPNKLGR
;
A
#
# COMPACT_ATOMS: atom_id res chain seq x y z
N MET A 1 48.33 5.06 54.54
CA MET A 1 48.97 6.17 53.82
C MET A 1 49.47 5.63 52.49
N THR A 2 48.86 6.13 51.41
CA THR A 2 49.40 6.38 50.05
C THR A 2 50.51 5.51 49.44
N ASN A 3 50.17 5.01 48.24
CA ASN A 3 50.88 5.11 46.95
C ASN A 3 51.88 4.03 46.47
N ASP A 4 51.56 3.64 45.21
CA ASP A 4 52.39 3.39 44.03
C ASP A 4 52.74 1.95 43.57
N SER A 5 52.07 1.61 42.45
CA SER A 5 52.59 1.07 41.18
C SER A 5 53.12 -0.37 41.09
N ASN A 6 52.48 -1.22 40.26
CA ASN A 6 53.02 -1.57 38.92
C ASN A 6 52.01 -2.31 38.01
N SER A 7 52.23 -2.19 36.70
CA SER A 7 51.34 -2.48 35.56
C SER A 7 51.50 -3.87 34.90
N SER A 8 50.57 -4.17 33.98
CA SER A 8 50.56 -5.07 32.78
C SER A 8 49.20 -5.80 32.72
N ASP A 9 48.45 -5.96 31.63
CA ASP A 9 48.65 -5.71 30.20
C ASP A 9 47.21 -5.67 29.59
N ILE A 10 46.83 -4.63 28.84
CA ILE A 10 45.54 -4.56 28.14
C ILE A 10 45.83 -4.46 26.65
N THR A 11 45.66 -5.56 25.93
CA THR A 11 45.68 -5.60 24.46
C THR A 11 44.45 -4.91 23.89
N THR A 12 44.64 -3.73 23.34
CA THR A 12 43.76 -3.08 22.36
C THR A 12 43.81 -3.81 21.01
N PRO A 13 42.68 -4.10 20.34
CA PRO A 13 42.72 -4.50 18.94
C PRO A 13 42.89 -3.27 18.02
N GLU A 14 43.79 -3.40 17.05
CA GLU A 14 44.13 -2.41 16.03
C GLU A 14 42.94 -2.01 15.14
N PRO A 15 42.96 -0.79 14.54
CA PRO A 15 41.96 -0.36 13.58
C PRO A 15 42.15 -1.06 12.23
N PHE A 16 41.08 -1.62 11.68
CA PHE A 16 41.06 -2.19 10.33
C PHE A 16 41.32 -1.11 9.28
N SER A 17 42.25 -1.41 8.36
CA SER A 17 42.61 -0.62 7.17
C SER A 17 41.52 -0.67 6.10
N GLU A 18 41.26 0.47 5.46
CA GLU A 18 40.22 0.70 4.43
C GLU A 18 40.59 0.28 2.99
N ASP A 19 41.63 -0.53 2.79
CA ASP A 19 42.10 -0.93 1.45
C ASP A 19 42.07 -2.45 1.25
N ASP A 20 40.88 -3.01 0.95
CA ASP A 20 40.75 -4.29 0.23
C ASP A 20 39.32 -4.49 -0.34
N LEU A 21 38.81 -3.46 -1.02
CA LEU A 21 37.64 -3.59 -1.90
C LEU A 21 38.12 -4.01 -3.30
N GLN A 22 38.04 -5.31 -3.62
CA GLN A 22 38.09 -5.77 -5.01
C GLN A 22 36.67 -5.75 -5.61
N PRO A 23 36.44 -5.06 -6.75
CA PRO A 23 35.15 -5.00 -7.41
C PRO A 23 35.14 -5.91 -8.64
N ASP A 24 35.15 -7.23 -8.47
CA ASP A 24 34.98 -8.16 -9.60
C ASP A 24 34.33 -9.44 -9.10
N ASP A 25 33.00 -9.52 -9.22
CA ASP A 25 32.22 -10.75 -9.42
C ASP A 25 30.78 -10.37 -9.82
N PHE A 26 30.69 -9.53 -10.86
CA PHE A 26 29.51 -9.47 -11.72
C PHE A 26 29.90 -10.20 -13.00
N ASP A 27 29.64 -11.51 -13.06
CA ASP A 27 29.48 -12.14 -14.36
C ASP A 27 28.37 -13.19 -14.35
N GLY A 28 27.61 -13.16 -15.45
CA GLY A 28 26.29 -13.75 -15.58
C GLY A 28 26.29 -15.27 -15.66
N GLY A 29 25.41 -15.88 -14.88
CA GLY A 29 24.92 -17.24 -15.11
C GLY A 29 23.50 -17.19 -15.68
N THR A 30 23.39 -17.29 -17.01
CA THR A 30 22.13 -17.52 -17.72
C THR A 30 21.62 -18.93 -17.43
N GLY A 31 20.58 -19.04 -16.61
CA GLY A 31 19.80 -20.26 -16.40
C GLY A 31 18.34 -20.01 -16.76
N GLU A 32 17.83 -20.75 -17.73
CA GLU A 32 16.46 -20.70 -18.24
C GLU A 32 15.44 -20.90 -17.11
N HIS A 33 14.81 -19.83 -16.64
CA HIS A 33 13.64 -19.89 -15.79
C HIS A 33 12.42 -19.39 -16.56
N HIS A 34 11.45 -20.28 -16.76
CA HIS A 34 10.09 -19.94 -17.15
C HIS A 34 9.52 -18.91 -16.16
N LEU A 35 9.58 -17.64 -16.54
CA LEU A 35 8.97 -16.54 -15.82
C LEU A 35 7.45 -16.69 -15.90
N THR A 36 6.81 -16.91 -14.75
CA THR A 36 5.36 -16.79 -14.63
C THR A 36 4.94 -15.32 -14.82
N PRO A 37 3.75 -15.04 -15.38
CA PRO A 37 3.28 -13.67 -15.65
C PRO A 37 3.27 -12.73 -14.43
N GLU A 38 3.20 -13.29 -13.21
CA GLU A 38 3.22 -12.53 -11.95
C GLU A 38 4.62 -12.04 -11.55
N GLY A 39 5.69 -12.74 -11.93
CA GLY A 39 7.08 -12.34 -11.65
C GLY A 39 7.52 -11.10 -12.46
N LEU A 40 7.06 -11.01 -13.70
CA LEU A 40 7.31 -9.85 -14.57
C LEU A 40 6.57 -8.60 -14.09
N ALA A 41 5.33 -8.76 -13.60
CA ALA A 41 4.54 -7.67 -13.06
C ALA A 41 5.13 -7.11 -11.76
N THR A 42 5.64 -7.97 -10.88
CA THR A 42 6.29 -7.57 -9.63
C THR A 42 7.64 -6.88 -9.86
N GLN A 43 8.44 -7.37 -10.81
CA GLN A 43 9.71 -6.73 -11.17
C GLN A 43 9.51 -5.38 -11.88
N GLN A 44 8.50 -5.24 -12.74
CA GLN A 44 8.11 -3.96 -13.33
C GLN A 44 7.54 -2.98 -12.29
N ALA A 45 6.78 -3.48 -11.31
CA ALA A 45 6.29 -2.66 -10.20
C ALA A 45 7.44 -2.17 -9.32
N LEU A 46 8.41 -3.02 -9.00
CA LEU A 46 9.61 -2.66 -8.24
C LEU A 46 10.50 -1.66 -8.99
N ALA A 47 10.69 -1.84 -10.30
CA ALA A 47 11.39 -0.86 -11.14
C ALA A 47 10.66 0.49 -11.17
N ALA A 48 9.33 0.50 -11.26
CA ALA A 48 8.51 1.71 -11.19
C ALA A 48 8.58 2.40 -9.81
N ILE A 49 8.67 1.62 -8.72
CA ILE A 49 8.84 2.13 -7.35
C ILE A 49 10.24 2.77 -7.18
N SER A 50 11.30 2.16 -7.72
CA SER A 50 12.65 2.77 -7.68
C SER A 50 12.75 4.06 -8.51
N ALA A 51 11.99 4.16 -9.62
CA ALA A 51 11.93 5.37 -10.43
C ALA A 51 11.21 6.52 -9.68
N LEU A 52 10.23 6.19 -8.82
CA LEU A 52 9.47 7.16 -8.02
C LEU A 52 10.25 7.70 -6.81
N GLN A 53 11.26 6.98 -6.31
CA GLN A 53 12.10 7.41 -5.17
C GLN A 53 13.27 8.32 -5.56
N SER A 54 13.44 8.65 -6.85
CA SER A 54 14.50 9.55 -7.30
C SER A 54 14.21 11.02 -6.90
N PRO A 55 15.23 11.79 -6.44
CA PRO A 55 15.05 13.16 -5.96
C PRO A 55 14.48 14.14 -7.00
N GLN A 56 14.49 13.77 -8.29
CA GLN A 56 13.86 14.55 -9.37
C GLN A 56 12.32 14.66 -9.21
N ASN A 57 11.65 13.66 -8.62
CA ASN A 57 10.19 13.70 -8.42
C ASN A 57 9.74 14.54 -7.23
N THR A 58 10.66 14.91 -6.32
CA THR A 58 10.34 15.87 -5.24
C THR A 58 10.20 17.30 -5.77
N ALA A 59 10.92 17.63 -6.85
CA ALA A 59 10.74 18.87 -7.59
C ALA A 59 9.41 18.86 -8.37
N ALA A 60 9.06 17.75 -9.02
CA ALA A 60 7.78 17.58 -9.70
C ALA A 60 6.58 17.60 -8.74
N LEU A 61 6.71 17.05 -7.52
CA LEU A 61 5.68 17.13 -6.46
C LEU A 61 5.58 18.54 -5.85
N LYS A 62 6.69 19.28 -5.68
CA LYS A 62 6.65 20.71 -5.32
C LYS A 62 6.00 21.55 -6.42
N GLN A 63 6.28 21.24 -7.68
CA GLN A 63 5.69 21.90 -8.84
C GLN A 63 4.20 21.54 -8.96
N ALA A 64 3.81 20.28 -8.73
CA ALA A 64 2.41 19.86 -8.67
C ALA A 64 1.66 20.50 -7.49
N ARG A 65 2.30 20.70 -6.32
CA ARG A 65 1.74 21.51 -5.22
C ARG A 65 1.55 22.97 -5.59
N SER A 66 2.40 23.54 -6.46
CA SER A 66 2.19 24.89 -7.00
C SER A 66 1.06 24.95 -8.04
N PHE A 67 0.78 23.85 -8.75
CA PHE A 67 -0.41 23.69 -9.61
C PHE A 67 -1.71 23.54 -8.83
N PHE A 68 -1.65 23.08 -7.58
CA PHE A 68 -2.76 23.03 -6.63
C PHE A 68 -2.81 24.25 -5.70
N GLN A 69 -2.42 25.45 -6.18
CA GLN A 69 -3.07 26.64 -5.63
C GLN A 69 -4.56 26.54 -6.00
N PRO A 70 -5.50 26.63 -5.03
CA PRO A 70 -6.90 26.71 -5.38
C PRO A 70 -7.03 27.88 -6.36
N ALA A 71 -7.41 27.58 -7.60
CA ALA A 71 -7.71 28.59 -8.59
C ALA A 71 -8.59 29.60 -7.88
N LYS A 72 -8.18 30.88 -7.84
CA LYS A 72 -8.97 31.97 -7.28
C LYS A 72 -10.37 31.76 -7.80
N SER A 73 -11.26 31.23 -6.96
CA SER A 73 -12.65 31.12 -7.31
C SER A 73 -13.02 32.56 -7.55
N ASN A 74 -13.36 32.91 -8.80
CA ASN A 74 -14.05 34.16 -9.06
C ASN A 74 -15.36 34.00 -8.31
N GLN A 75 -15.34 34.34 -7.01
CA GLN A 75 -16.50 34.47 -6.19
C GLN A 75 -17.37 35.44 -6.96
N PHE A 76 -18.45 34.94 -7.54
CA PHE A 76 -19.50 35.79 -8.04
C PHE A 76 -20.03 36.53 -6.81
N SER A 77 -19.45 37.70 -6.53
CA SER A 77 -19.97 38.63 -5.56
C SER A 77 -21.28 39.13 -6.12
N VAL A 78 -22.36 38.41 -5.80
CA VAL A 78 -23.71 38.87 -6.08
C VAL A 78 -23.87 40.14 -5.26
N LYS A 79 -23.78 41.30 -5.91
CA LYS A 79 -24.00 42.58 -5.26
C LYS A 79 -25.42 42.54 -4.69
N THR A 80 -25.56 42.44 -3.36
CA THR A 80 -26.83 42.28 -2.64
C THR A 80 -27.89 43.30 -3.08
N ARG A 81 -27.45 44.51 -3.46
CA ARG A 81 -28.29 45.59 -3.99
C ARG A 81 -28.99 45.23 -5.32
N ALA A 82 -28.31 44.53 -6.22
CA ALA A 82 -28.87 44.15 -7.52
C ALA A 82 -29.97 43.09 -7.36
N LEU A 83 -29.79 42.13 -6.44
CA LEU A 83 -30.77 41.09 -6.15
C LEU A 83 -32.05 41.67 -5.53
N VAL A 84 -31.91 42.60 -4.59
CA VAL A 84 -33.05 43.30 -3.99
C VAL A 84 -33.83 44.11 -5.02
N LEU A 85 -33.15 44.81 -5.94
CA LEU A 85 -33.79 45.59 -7.00
C LEU A 85 -34.54 44.70 -8.02
N THR A 86 -33.97 43.55 -8.41
CA THR A 86 -34.66 42.60 -9.28
C THR A 86 -35.90 42.01 -8.61
N LEU A 87 -35.81 41.70 -7.32
CA LEU A 87 -36.93 41.12 -6.58
C LEU A 87 -38.08 42.13 -6.47
N LEU A 88 -37.77 43.39 -6.15
CA LEU A 88 -38.73 44.50 -6.12
C LEU A 88 -39.39 44.74 -7.49
N ALA A 89 -38.62 44.69 -8.59
CA ALA A 89 -39.14 44.83 -9.94
C ALA A 89 -40.09 43.68 -10.33
N ILE A 90 -39.78 42.45 -9.91
CA ILE A 90 -40.65 41.28 -10.09
C ILE A 90 -41.95 41.48 -9.30
N THR A 91 -41.90 41.96 -8.06
CA THR A 91 -43.11 42.23 -7.26
C THR A 91 -43.99 43.31 -7.90
N ILE A 92 -43.39 44.39 -8.43
CA ILE A 92 -44.12 45.44 -9.16
C ILE A 92 -44.76 44.88 -10.42
N THR A 93 -44.07 43.98 -11.13
CA THR A 93 -44.59 43.32 -12.33
C THR A 93 -45.79 42.43 -12.01
N ILE A 94 -45.69 41.61 -10.96
CA ILE A 94 -46.77 40.76 -10.48
C ILE A 94 -47.97 41.61 -10.02
N LEU A 95 -47.73 42.70 -9.29
CA LEU A 95 -48.77 43.61 -8.85
C LEU A 95 -49.45 44.33 -10.03
N GLY A 96 -48.69 44.74 -11.04
CA GLY A 96 -49.22 45.33 -12.28
C GLY A 96 -50.10 44.36 -13.08
N LEU A 97 -49.75 43.07 -13.10
CA LEU A 97 -50.54 42.01 -13.72
C LEU A 97 -51.85 41.73 -12.95
N ILE A 98 -51.79 41.70 -11.62
CA ILE A 98 -52.97 41.45 -10.77
C ILE A 98 -53.98 42.61 -10.85
N LEU A 99 -53.49 43.85 -10.88
CA LEU A 99 -54.33 45.05 -10.96
C LEU A 99 -54.82 45.37 -12.39
N ASN A 100 -54.45 44.54 -13.38
CA ASN A 100 -54.77 44.70 -14.80
C ASN A 100 -54.48 46.10 -15.37
N ASN A 101 -53.43 46.78 -14.85
CA ASN A 101 -53.06 48.12 -15.24
C ASN A 101 -51.88 48.08 -16.21
N TRP A 102 -52.17 48.31 -17.49
CA TRP A 102 -51.23 48.18 -18.61
C TRP A 102 -49.92 48.95 -18.40
N PHE A 103 -49.98 50.19 -17.90
CA PHE A 103 -48.79 51.03 -17.76
C PHE A 103 -47.81 50.50 -16.70
N ILE A 104 -48.35 50.03 -15.57
CA ILE A 104 -47.53 49.51 -14.46
C ILE A 104 -46.93 48.15 -14.84
N GLY A 105 -47.72 47.28 -15.50
CA GLY A 105 -47.24 45.99 -16.00
C GLY A 105 -46.17 46.09 -17.09
N ALA A 106 -46.36 46.97 -18.08
CA ALA A 106 -45.40 47.16 -19.17
C ALA A 106 -44.08 47.75 -18.67
N PHE A 107 -44.12 48.71 -17.74
CA PHE A 107 -42.91 49.28 -17.15
C PHE A 107 -42.18 48.27 -16.24
N GLY A 108 -42.92 47.54 -15.40
CA GLY A 108 -42.37 46.50 -14.54
C GLY A 108 -41.70 45.36 -15.32
N THR A 109 -42.35 44.86 -16.37
CA THR A 109 -41.78 43.81 -17.23
C THR A 109 -40.50 44.27 -17.94
N LEU A 110 -40.48 45.48 -18.49
CA LEU A 110 -39.32 46.03 -19.19
C LEU A 110 -38.12 46.22 -18.24
N VAL A 111 -38.36 46.74 -17.04
CA VAL A 111 -37.32 46.89 -16.00
C VAL A 111 -36.80 45.53 -15.53
N THR A 112 -37.70 44.56 -15.33
CA THR A 112 -37.34 43.19 -14.91
C THR A 112 -36.50 42.48 -15.98
N LEU A 113 -36.88 42.62 -17.25
CA LEU A 113 -36.15 42.04 -18.39
C LEU A 113 -34.73 42.60 -18.47
N ILE A 114 -34.59 43.93 -18.41
CA ILE A 114 -33.28 44.60 -18.51
C ILE A 114 -32.36 44.18 -17.35
N LEU A 115 -32.88 44.17 -16.12
CA LEU A 115 -32.09 43.79 -14.94
C LEU A 115 -31.70 42.30 -14.96
N SER A 116 -32.60 41.42 -15.39
CA SER A 116 -32.33 39.98 -15.52
C SER A 116 -31.26 39.70 -16.59
N LEU A 117 -31.37 40.36 -17.75
CA LEU A 117 -30.40 40.22 -18.82
C LEU A 117 -29.02 40.75 -18.41
N ALA A 118 -28.98 41.88 -17.71
CA ALA A 118 -27.74 42.45 -17.18
C ALA A 118 -27.07 41.56 -16.12
N MET A 119 -27.85 40.82 -15.33
CA MET A 119 -27.32 39.85 -14.35
C MET A 119 -26.78 38.57 -14.99
N LEU A 120 -27.41 38.09 -16.06
CA LEU A 120 -27.00 36.86 -16.75
C LEU A 120 -25.79 37.09 -17.67
N TRP A 121 -25.61 38.31 -18.17
CA TRP A 121 -24.55 38.66 -19.12
C TRP A 121 -23.12 38.25 -18.67
N PRO A 122 -22.67 38.48 -17.43
CA PRO A 122 -21.34 38.07 -16.98
C PRO A 122 -21.15 36.55 -16.94
N TRP A 123 -22.21 35.80 -16.59
CA TRP A 123 -22.17 34.33 -16.59
C TRP A 123 -22.09 33.78 -18.01
N VAL A 124 -22.90 34.33 -18.94
CA VAL A 124 -22.85 33.99 -20.36
C VAL A 124 -21.47 34.28 -20.95
N GLN A 125 -20.87 35.42 -20.60
CA GLN A 125 -19.50 35.75 -21.03
C GLN A 125 -18.47 34.76 -20.50
N ASN A 126 -18.61 34.27 -19.27
CA ASN A 126 -17.71 33.26 -18.72
C ASN A 126 -17.90 31.89 -19.37
N LEU A 127 -19.15 31.49 -19.68
CA LEU A 127 -19.41 30.26 -20.43
C LEU A 127 -18.81 30.31 -21.83
N LEU A 128 -19.05 31.40 -22.56
CA LEU A 128 -18.42 31.63 -23.87
C LEU A 128 -16.91 31.64 -23.76
N LYS A 129 -16.36 32.07 -22.61
CA LYS A 129 -14.93 32.06 -22.38
C LYS A 129 -14.33 30.67 -22.15
N GLN A 130 -15.07 29.79 -21.48
CA GLN A 130 -14.66 28.42 -21.20
C GLN A 130 -14.82 27.50 -22.42
N TRP A 131 -15.87 27.70 -23.20
CA TRP A 131 -16.18 26.84 -24.35
C TRP A 131 -15.39 27.18 -25.62
N PHE A 132 -15.00 28.44 -25.80
CA PHE A 132 -14.28 28.87 -27.01
C PHE A 132 -12.94 29.49 -26.66
N THR A 133 -11.86 28.92 -27.19
CA THR A 133 -10.49 29.45 -27.13
C THR A 133 -10.46 30.83 -27.81
N PRO A 134 -9.58 31.77 -27.41
CA PRO A 134 -9.51 33.10 -28.05
C PRO A 134 -9.34 33.06 -29.58
N GLN A 135 -8.70 32.02 -30.12
CA GLN A 135 -8.55 31.81 -31.58
C GLN A 135 -9.87 31.37 -32.24
N ASP A 136 -10.65 30.52 -31.56
CA ASP A 136 -11.93 30.01 -32.08
C ASP A 136 -13.00 31.11 -32.18
N ARG A 137 -12.95 32.10 -31.27
CA ARG A 137 -13.92 33.21 -31.27
C ARG A 137 -13.73 34.15 -32.45
N THR A 138 -12.48 34.46 -32.80
CA THR A 138 -12.17 35.29 -33.98
C THR A 138 -12.55 34.57 -35.27
N LEU A 139 -12.28 33.26 -35.35
CA LEU A 139 -12.73 32.44 -36.48
C LEU A 139 -14.25 32.40 -36.60
N PHE A 140 -14.97 32.25 -35.49
CA PHE A 140 -16.44 32.22 -35.49
C PHE A 140 -17.05 33.57 -35.92
N ILE A 141 -16.52 34.68 -35.42
CA ILE A 141 -16.96 36.04 -35.83
C ILE A 141 -16.62 36.28 -37.31
N ALA A 142 -15.45 35.87 -37.78
CA ALA A 142 -15.07 35.97 -39.19
C ALA A 142 -15.98 35.12 -40.09
N PHE A 143 -16.38 33.94 -39.65
CA PHE A 143 -17.29 33.05 -40.38
C PHE A 143 -18.70 33.64 -40.50
N ILE A 144 -19.25 34.17 -39.39
CA ILE A 144 -20.53 34.89 -39.42
C ILE A 144 -20.45 36.12 -40.34
N GLY A 145 -19.37 36.90 -40.23
CA GLY A 145 -19.13 38.06 -41.09
C GLY A 145 -19.06 37.68 -42.57
N LEU A 146 -18.40 36.57 -42.90
CA LEU A 146 -18.31 36.04 -44.26
C LEU A 146 -19.68 35.61 -44.79
N ILE A 147 -20.51 34.94 -43.99
CA ILE A 147 -21.87 34.53 -44.39
C ILE A 147 -22.74 35.76 -44.64
N VAL A 148 -22.72 36.74 -43.73
CA VAL A 148 -23.50 37.98 -43.88
C VAL A 148 -23.04 38.77 -45.11
N ALA A 149 -21.73 38.82 -45.37
CA ALA A 149 -21.17 39.45 -46.56
C ALA A 149 -21.59 38.72 -47.84
N LEU A 150 -21.59 37.38 -47.84
CA LEU A 150 -22.01 36.57 -48.99
C LEU A 150 -23.50 36.75 -49.30
N ILE A 151 -24.35 36.71 -48.27
CA ILE A 151 -25.79 36.96 -48.38
C ILE A 151 -26.04 38.40 -48.86
N GLY A 152 -25.32 39.37 -48.29
CA GLY A 152 -25.37 40.76 -48.70
C GLY A 152 -24.98 40.93 -50.18
N LEU A 153 -23.90 40.29 -50.61
CA LEU A 153 -23.42 40.33 -51.99
C LEU A 153 -24.45 39.73 -52.96
N VAL A 154 -25.04 38.58 -52.62
CA VAL A 154 -26.08 37.94 -53.45
C VAL A 154 -27.35 38.80 -53.52
N ARG A 155 -27.75 39.45 -52.43
CA ARG A 155 -28.95 40.30 -52.37
C ARG A 155 -28.77 41.65 -53.08
N PHE A 156 -27.61 42.29 -52.95
CA PHE A 156 -27.35 43.62 -53.52
C PHE A 156 -26.87 43.58 -54.98
N SER A 157 -26.25 42.49 -55.45
CA SER A 157 -25.76 42.37 -56.83
C SER A 157 -26.84 41.98 -57.86
N GLY A 158 -28.06 41.66 -57.42
CA GLY A 158 -29.12 41.14 -58.30
C GLY A 158 -28.82 39.76 -58.91
N LEU A 159 -27.74 39.09 -58.47
CA LEU A 159 -27.38 37.73 -58.90
C LEU A 159 -28.36 36.68 -58.38
N GLY A 160 -29.07 36.95 -57.28
CA GLY A 160 -30.09 36.05 -56.72
C GLY A 160 -31.19 35.69 -57.74
N ASP A 161 -31.69 36.68 -58.49
CA ASP A 161 -32.77 36.48 -59.47
C ASP A 161 -32.29 35.71 -60.71
N ARG A 162 -31.03 35.90 -61.12
CA ARG A 162 -30.41 35.16 -62.25
C ARG A 162 -30.06 33.71 -61.89
N LEU A 163 -29.64 33.47 -60.65
CA LEU A 163 -29.39 32.12 -60.13
C LEU A 163 -30.69 31.33 -59.98
N LEU A 164 -31.76 31.95 -59.48
CA LEU A 164 -33.09 31.31 -59.38
C LEU A 164 -33.72 31.01 -60.75
N ALA A 165 -33.45 31.83 -61.78
CA ALA A 165 -33.85 31.54 -63.16
C ALA A 165 -33.06 30.37 -63.78
N THR A 166 -31.77 30.24 -63.45
CA THR A 166 -30.90 29.14 -63.91
C THR A 166 -31.24 27.83 -63.19
N GLY A 167 -31.59 27.90 -61.90
CA GLY A 167 -32.01 26.74 -61.09
C GLY A 167 -33.33 26.09 -61.55
N ARG A 168 -34.19 26.83 -62.25
CA ARG A 168 -35.41 26.29 -62.88
C ARG A 168 -35.14 25.50 -64.18
N LYS A 169 -33.94 25.63 -64.78
CA LYS A 169 -33.51 24.86 -65.97
C LYS A 169 -32.70 23.61 -65.61
N ILE A 170 -32.39 23.40 -64.33
CA ILE A 170 -31.69 22.22 -63.85
C ILE A 170 -32.72 21.09 -63.70
N ASN A 171 -32.57 20.02 -64.47
CA ASN A 171 -33.40 18.82 -64.35
C ASN A 171 -33.16 18.17 -62.98
N TRP A 172 -34.06 18.44 -62.03
CA TRP A 172 -34.02 17.91 -60.68
C TRP A 172 -34.09 16.37 -60.60
N GLU A 173 -34.49 15.69 -61.68
CA GLU A 173 -34.41 14.22 -61.82
C GLU A 173 -32.98 13.67 -61.76
N ALA A 174 -31.98 14.35 -62.36
CA ALA A 174 -30.58 13.92 -62.30
C ALA A 174 -29.92 14.21 -60.93
N SER A 175 -30.47 15.17 -60.17
CA SER A 175 -30.04 15.45 -58.79
C SER A 175 -30.51 14.37 -57.81
N GLY A 176 -31.57 13.62 -58.13
CA GLY A 176 -32.10 12.53 -57.30
C GLY A 176 -31.12 11.36 -57.15
N THR A 177 -30.46 10.95 -58.24
CA THR A 177 -29.43 9.87 -58.21
C THR A 177 -28.15 10.31 -57.49
N LEU A 178 -27.80 11.59 -57.57
CA LEU A 178 -26.72 12.18 -56.79
C LEU A 178 -27.07 12.18 -55.29
N ALA A 179 -28.31 12.51 -54.93
CA ALA A 179 -28.77 12.48 -53.55
C ALA A 179 -28.74 11.06 -52.94
N GLU A 180 -29.04 10.01 -53.72
CA GLU A 180 -28.89 8.62 -53.29
C GLU A 180 -27.44 8.23 -53.02
N TRP A 181 -26.51 8.65 -53.90
CA TRP A 181 -25.07 8.45 -53.69
C TRP A 181 -24.57 9.16 -52.43
N PHE A 182 -24.98 10.42 -52.22
CA PHE A 182 -24.66 11.16 -50.99
C PHE A 182 -25.30 10.51 -49.76
N GLY A 183 -26.49 9.91 -49.87
CA GLY A 183 -27.15 9.15 -48.82
C GLY A 183 -26.40 7.88 -48.43
N ALA A 184 -25.98 7.07 -49.40
CA ALA A 184 -25.19 5.87 -49.17
C ALA A 184 -23.81 6.20 -48.58
N LEU A 185 -23.15 7.23 -49.10
CA LEU A 185 -21.88 7.73 -48.56
C LEU A 185 -22.04 8.22 -47.11
N GLY A 186 -23.15 8.90 -46.81
CA GLY A 186 -23.52 9.32 -45.47
C GLY A 186 -23.73 8.14 -44.51
N GLN A 187 -24.41 7.08 -44.95
CA GLN A 187 -24.58 5.87 -44.14
C GLN A 187 -23.26 5.17 -43.83
N ILE A 188 -22.35 5.07 -44.81
CA ILE A 188 -21.02 4.51 -44.60
C ILE A 188 -20.23 5.35 -43.59
N LEU A 189 -20.30 6.68 -43.69
CA LEU A 189 -19.64 7.57 -42.75
C LEU A 189 -20.19 7.42 -41.32
N ILE A 190 -21.51 7.32 -41.17
CA ILE A 190 -22.16 7.07 -39.87
C ILE A 190 -21.70 5.73 -39.29
N ALA A 191 -21.63 4.67 -40.10
CA ALA A 191 -21.17 3.36 -39.65
C ALA A 191 -19.71 3.40 -39.17
N ILE A 192 -18.82 4.10 -39.90
CA ILE A 192 -17.42 4.28 -39.50
C ILE A 192 -17.32 5.05 -38.18
N ILE A 193 -18.08 6.12 -38.03
CA ILE A 193 -18.13 6.91 -36.78
C ILE A 193 -18.65 6.05 -35.63
N ALA A 194 -19.69 5.23 -35.85
CA ALA A 194 -20.24 4.35 -34.84
C ALA A 194 -19.21 3.32 -34.36
N VAL A 195 -18.45 2.71 -35.28
CA VAL A 195 -17.35 1.79 -34.94
C VAL A 195 -16.24 2.50 -34.18
N TYR A 196 -15.85 3.70 -34.61
CA TYR A 196 -14.84 4.50 -33.91
C TYR A 196 -15.29 4.87 -32.49
N VAL A 197 -16.54 5.30 -32.32
CA VAL A 197 -17.12 5.63 -31.02
C VAL A 197 -17.18 4.37 -30.13
N ALA A 198 -17.64 3.24 -30.66
CA ALA A 198 -17.68 1.98 -29.92
C ALA A 198 -16.29 1.53 -29.49
N TRP A 199 -15.29 1.63 -30.38
CA TRP A 199 -13.90 1.32 -30.05
C TRP A 199 -13.36 2.26 -28.96
N ARG A 200 -13.59 3.57 -29.07
CA ARG A 200 -13.20 4.55 -28.05
C ARG A 200 -13.87 4.28 -26.70
N GLN A 201 -15.16 3.95 -26.68
CA GLN A 201 -15.88 3.59 -25.45
C GLN A 201 -15.30 2.34 -24.80
N TYR A 202 -14.98 1.32 -25.60
CA TYR A 202 -14.34 0.09 -25.12
C TYR A 202 -12.97 0.37 -24.48
N VAL A 203 -12.12 1.15 -25.15
CA VAL A 203 -10.79 1.53 -24.62
C VAL A 203 -10.92 2.27 -23.29
N ILE A 204 -11.81 3.27 -23.22
CA ILE A 204 -12.05 4.05 -21.99
C ILE A 204 -12.56 3.15 -20.86
N SER A 205 -13.48 2.21 -21.15
CA SER A 205 -14.01 1.29 -20.15
C SER A 205 -12.92 0.36 -19.58
N LYS A 206 -12.05 -0.17 -20.43
CA LYS A 206 -10.93 -1.03 -20.00
C LYS A 206 -9.97 -0.27 -19.09
N ASP A 207 -9.60 0.95 -19.45
CA ASP A 207 -8.69 1.78 -18.65
C ASP A 207 -9.29 2.12 -17.28
N LEU A 208 -10.59 2.45 -17.23
CA LEU A 208 -11.29 2.70 -15.96
C LEU A 208 -11.26 1.47 -15.05
N THR A 209 -11.44 0.28 -15.62
CA THR A 209 -11.45 -0.99 -14.87
C THR A 209 -10.07 -1.32 -14.30
N ILE A 210 -9.01 -1.07 -15.08
CA ILE A 210 -7.61 -1.26 -14.64
C ILE A 210 -7.29 -0.27 -13.52
N GLN A 211 -7.66 1.01 -13.68
CA GLN A 211 -7.44 2.02 -12.65
C GLN A 211 -8.19 1.68 -11.36
N GLN A 212 -9.43 1.22 -11.45
CA GLN A 212 -10.23 0.79 -10.30
C GLN A 212 -9.54 -0.35 -9.54
N ASN A 213 -9.06 -1.38 -10.24
CA ASN A 213 -8.37 -2.52 -9.63
C ASN A 213 -7.05 -2.12 -8.98
N LEU A 214 -6.29 -1.22 -9.59
CA LEU A 214 -5.06 -0.69 -8.99
C LEU A 214 -5.36 0.11 -7.73
N LEU A 215 -6.40 0.95 -7.76
CA LEU A 215 -6.83 1.73 -6.60
C LEU A 215 -7.31 0.85 -5.45
N THR A 216 -8.05 -0.24 -5.72
CA THR A 216 -8.51 -1.15 -4.66
C THR A 216 -7.36 -1.91 -4.01
N VAL A 217 -6.38 -2.37 -4.79
CA VAL A 217 -5.18 -3.01 -4.25
C VAL A 217 -4.37 -2.02 -3.39
N GLN A 218 -4.15 -0.80 -3.88
CA GLN A 218 -3.47 0.25 -3.12
C GLN A 218 -4.21 0.58 -1.82
N GLN A 219 -5.54 0.69 -1.87
CA GLN A 219 -6.37 0.95 -0.70
C GLN A 219 -6.22 -0.17 0.34
N ASN A 220 -6.20 -1.44 -0.07
CA ASN A 220 -6.01 -2.56 0.84
C ASN A 220 -4.64 -2.49 1.56
N ILE A 221 -3.56 -2.19 0.81
CA ILE A 221 -2.21 -2.03 1.38
C ILE A 221 -2.18 -0.87 2.39
N ILE A 222 -2.76 0.28 2.05
CA ILE A 222 -2.81 1.46 2.92
C ILE A 222 -3.60 1.14 4.19
N THR A 223 -4.77 0.50 4.06
CA THR A 223 -5.60 0.12 5.20
C THR A 223 -4.88 -0.86 6.11
N GLN A 224 -4.14 -1.84 5.57
CA GLN A 224 -3.32 -2.73 6.38
C GLN A 224 -2.22 -1.98 7.14
N GLN A 225 -1.50 -1.05 6.47
CA GLN A 225 -0.46 -0.24 7.12
C GLN A 225 -1.04 0.60 8.27
N GLN A 226 -2.15 1.31 8.03
CA GLN A 226 -2.84 2.09 9.06
C GLN A 226 -3.29 1.22 10.25
N THR A 227 -3.76 0.01 9.97
CA THR A 227 -4.19 -0.92 11.02
C THR A 227 -2.99 -1.37 11.88
N ILE A 228 -1.85 -1.67 11.24
CA ILE A 228 -0.61 -2.04 11.92
C ILE A 228 -0.06 -0.85 12.74
N ASP A 229 -0.07 0.36 12.19
CA ASP A 229 0.41 1.56 12.89
C ASP A 229 -0.46 1.88 14.11
N SER A 230 -1.78 1.78 13.97
CA SER A 230 -2.72 1.94 15.09
C SER A 230 -2.52 0.86 16.15
N TYR A 231 -2.21 -0.37 15.74
CA TYR A 231 -1.83 -1.44 16.66
C TYR A 231 -0.54 -1.11 17.42
N PHE A 232 0.53 -0.66 16.72
CA PHE A 232 1.79 -0.31 17.38
C PHE A 232 1.64 0.83 18.37
N GLN A 233 0.89 1.87 18.01
CA GLN A 233 0.58 2.95 18.93
C GLN A 233 -0.20 2.43 20.15
N GLY A 234 -1.24 1.62 19.92
CA GLY A 234 -2.05 1.07 21.01
C GLY A 234 -1.31 0.09 21.93
N ILE A 235 -0.28 -0.61 21.44
CA ILE A 235 0.60 -1.42 22.29
C ILE A 235 1.60 -0.55 23.04
N SER A 236 2.17 0.47 22.38
CA SER A 236 3.08 1.43 23.00
C SER A 236 2.42 2.14 24.19
N ASP A 237 1.23 2.69 23.98
CA ASP A 237 0.46 3.42 25.01
C ASP A 237 0.01 2.52 26.18
N LEU A 238 -0.01 1.20 25.97
CA LEU A 238 -0.48 0.23 26.95
C LEU A 238 0.64 -0.35 27.81
N VAL A 239 1.85 -0.39 27.27
CA VAL A 239 2.99 -1.12 27.87
C VAL A 239 4.09 -0.15 28.32
N LEU A 240 4.06 1.10 27.86
CA LEU A 240 5.05 2.11 28.22
C LEU A 240 4.44 3.20 29.11
N ASP A 241 5.23 3.68 30.08
CA ASP A 241 4.91 4.85 30.88
C ASP A 241 5.23 6.17 30.15
N GLU A 242 5.00 7.32 30.82
CA GLU A 242 5.25 8.66 30.26
C GLU A 242 6.74 8.89 29.92
N GLU A 243 7.63 8.19 30.62
CA GLU A 243 9.08 8.21 30.41
C GLU A 243 9.55 7.21 29.33
N GLY A 244 8.66 6.38 28.78
CA GLY A 244 8.95 5.39 27.76
C GLY A 244 9.58 4.09 28.30
N LEU A 245 9.48 3.85 29.60
CA LEU A 245 9.88 2.61 30.25
C LEU A 245 8.74 1.60 30.25
N LEU A 246 9.09 0.32 30.27
CA LEU A 246 8.14 -0.77 30.20
C LEU A 246 7.45 -0.95 31.55
N GLU A 247 6.20 -0.50 31.60
CA GLU A 247 5.30 -0.60 32.72
C GLU A 247 4.02 -1.32 32.27
N ASP A 248 4.09 -2.65 32.24
CA ASP A 248 2.92 -3.49 31.94
C ASP A 248 2.42 -4.25 33.17
N TRP A 249 1.13 -4.09 33.44
CA TRP A 249 0.39 -4.80 34.46
C TRP A 249 -0.24 -6.09 33.91
N PRO A 250 -0.58 -7.09 34.76
CA PRO A 250 -1.21 -8.33 34.28
C PRO A 250 -2.46 -8.10 33.40
N GLN A 251 -3.26 -7.08 33.73
CA GLN A 251 -4.45 -6.73 32.95
C GLN A 251 -4.09 -6.13 31.59
N GLU A 252 -3.11 -5.23 31.54
CA GLU A 252 -2.62 -4.63 30.28
C GLU A 252 -2.01 -5.67 29.36
N ARG A 253 -1.25 -6.64 29.91
CA ARG A 253 -0.77 -7.79 29.14
C ARG A 253 -1.90 -8.58 28.51
N SER A 254 -2.95 -8.90 29.27
CA SER A 254 -4.11 -9.59 28.69
C SER A 254 -4.78 -8.80 27.56
N ILE A 255 -4.81 -7.46 27.67
CA ILE A 255 -5.34 -6.57 26.63
C ILE A 255 -4.40 -6.55 25.41
N ALA A 256 -3.09 -6.49 25.65
CA ALA A 256 -2.06 -6.51 24.61
C ALA A 256 -2.10 -7.83 23.84
N GLU A 257 -2.24 -8.96 24.52
CA GLU A 257 -2.41 -10.29 23.94
C GLU A 257 -3.69 -10.37 23.10
N GLY A 258 -4.82 -9.90 23.64
CA GLY A 258 -6.09 -9.85 22.90
C GLY A 258 -6.01 -8.99 21.64
N ARG A 259 -5.40 -7.80 21.73
CA ARG A 259 -5.14 -6.92 20.58
C ARG A 259 -4.23 -7.57 19.55
N THR A 260 -3.19 -8.27 20.00
CA THR A 260 -2.22 -8.96 19.13
C THR A 260 -2.87 -10.12 18.38
N ALA A 261 -3.69 -10.92 19.06
CA ALA A 261 -4.46 -11.98 18.42
C ALA A 261 -5.45 -11.41 17.37
N ALA A 262 -6.15 -10.32 17.71
CA ALA A 262 -7.08 -9.66 16.79
C ALA A 262 -6.37 -9.13 15.54
N ILE A 263 -5.25 -8.43 15.68
CA ILE A 263 -4.52 -7.91 14.51
C ILE A 263 -4.01 -9.07 13.64
N PHE A 264 -3.49 -10.16 14.20
CA PHE A 264 -3.01 -11.32 13.43
C PHE A 264 -4.09 -11.95 12.55
N SER A 265 -5.35 -11.91 12.97
CA SER A 265 -6.47 -12.40 12.16
C SER A 265 -6.83 -11.48 10.97
N SER A 266 -6.42 -10.21 11.00
CA SER A 266 -6.77 -9.21 9.99
C SER A 266 -5.63 -8.86 9.03
N VAL A 267 -4.40 -9.33 9.30
CA VAL A 267 -3.22 -9.09 8.46
C VAL A 267 -2.75 -10.35 7.75
N ASP A 268 -2.09 -10.15 6.61
CA ASP A 268 -1.42 -11.19 5.83
C ASP A 268 -0.10 -11.66 6.48
N GLY A 269 0.59 -12.63 5.87
CA GLY A 269 1.86 -13.14 6.37
C GLY A 269 2.94 -12.06 6.52
N SER A 270 3.01 -11.12 5.55
CA SER A 270 3.95 -9.99 5.60
C SER A 270 3.67 -9.06 6.79
N GLY A 271 2.40 -8.75 7.05
CA GLY A 271 1.96 -7.99 8.22
C GLY A 271 2.30 -8.69 9.53
N LYS A 272 2.02 -10.00 9.65
CA LYS A 272 2.39 -10.80 10.84
C LYS A 272 3.88 -10.75 11.11
N ALA A 273 4.71 -10.90 10.07
CA ALA A 273 6.16 -10.84 10.21
C ALA A 273 6.69 -9.46 10.65
N LYS A 274 6.07 -8.36 10.19
CA LYS A 274 6.39 -7.00 10.70
C LYS A 274 6.08 -6.89 12.19
N ILE A 275 4.91 -7.34 12.61
CA ILE A 275 4.51 -7.29 14.01
C ILE A 275 5.42 -8.15 14.87
N LEU A 276 5.68 -9.40 14.48
CA LEU A 276 6.58 -10.31 15.22
C LEU A 276 7.98 -9.71 15.42
N ARG A 277 8.56 -9.11 14.37
CA ARG A 277 9.85 -8.42 14.47
C ARG A 277 9.80 -7.22 15.41
N PHE A 278 8.75 -6.41 15.34
CA PHE A 278 8.56 -5.29 16.28
C PHE A 278 8.47 -5.78 17.73
N LEU A 279 7.58 -6.73 18.00
CA LEU A 279 7.40 -7.29 19.35
C LEU A 279 8.68 -7.91 19.90
N SER A 280 9.45 -8.60 19.05
CA SER A 280 10.74 -9.17 19.44
C SER A 280 11.77 -8.09 19.74
N ARG A 281 11.90 -7.06 18.89
CA ARG A 281 12.92 -6.00 19.06
C ARG A 281 12.62 -5.13 20.28
N SER A 282 11.35 -4.89 20.56
CA SER A 282 10.88 -4.16 21.75
C SER A 282 10.87 -5.01 23.03
N LYS A 283 11.44 -6.23 23.01
CA LYS A 283 11.51 -7.17 24.14
C LYS A 283 10.14 -7.57 24.72
N LEU A 284 9.06 -7.40 23.96
CA LEU A 284 7.70 -7.75 24.37
C LEU A 284 7.45 -9.26 24.33
N LEU A 285 8.17 -9.96 23.45
CA LEU A 285 8.17 -11.41 23.38
C LEU A 285 9.14 -12.05 24.34
N THR A 286 10.17 -11.35 24.81
CA THR A 286 11.23 -11.93 25.64
C THR A 286 10.76 -12.03 27.10
N PRO A 287 11.04 -13.12 27.83
CA PRO A 287 10.66 -13.24 29.22
C PRO A 287 11.55 -12.32 30.08
N LEU A 288 10.95 -11.32 30.70
CA LEU A 288 11.64 -10.30 31.49
C LEU A 288 11.53 -10.61 32.99
N LYS A 289 12.60 -10.33 33.72
CA LYS A 289 12.62 -10.39 35.18
C LYS A 289 11.76 -9.28 35.76
N ARG A 290 10.93 -9.62 36.73
CA ARG A 290 10.01 -8.67 37.37
C ARG A 290 10.23 -8.53 38.86
N ASP A 291 9.88 -7.37 39.39
CA ASP A 291 9.80 -7.15 40.84
C ASP A 291 8.62 -7.95 41.42
N ARG A 292 8.86 -8.71 42.50
CA ARG A 292 7.83 -9.50 43.18
C ARG A 292 6.74 -8.66 43.86
N ARG A 293 7.01 -7.40 44.19
CA ARG A 293 6.07 -6.49 44.86
C ARG A 293 5.30 -5.62 43.89
N LEU A 294 6.01 -5.06 42.90
CA LEU A 294 5.46 -4.07 41.97
C LEU A 294 5.09 -4.66 40.61
N GLY A 295 5.59 -5.85 40.27
CA GLY A 295 5.33 -6.48 38.97
C GLY A 295 6.02 -5.82 37.78
N ARG A 296 6.76 -4.72 37.98
CA ARG A 296 7.47 -3.98 36.93
C ARG A 296 8.69 -4.74 36.41
N ALA A 297 9.01 -4.55 35.13
CA ALA A 297 10.22 -5.10 34.54
C ALA A 297 11.47 -4.47 35.18
N ILE A 298 12.46 -5.31 35.48
CA ILE A 298 13.70 -4.87 36.13
C ILE A 298 14.73 -4.53 35.07
N LEU A 299 15.53 -3.48 35.31
CA LEU A 299 16.66 -3.11 34.47
C LEU A 299 17.89 -3.99 34.76
N ASN A 300 18.67 -4.30 33.73
CA ASN A 300 19.90 -5.10 33.81
C ASN A 300 21.12 -4.29 34.29
N GLY A 301 20.96 -3.00 34.58
CA GLY A 301 22.04 -2.10 35.02
C GLY A 301 22.86 -1.46 33.89
N ILE A 302 22.60 -1.81 32.62
CA ILE A 302 23.29 -1.30 31.42
C ILE A 302 22.28 -0.61 30.48
N GLY A 303 21.16 -0.14 31.02
CA GLY A 303 20.11 0.55 30.26
C GLY A 303 19.17 -0.36 29.47
N GLY A 304 19.21 -1.69 29.66
CA GLY A 304 18.24 -2.62 29.09
C GLY A 304 17.41 -3.33 30.16
N TYR A 305 16.46 -4.16 29.74
CA TYR A 305 15.70 -5.02 30.65
C TYR A 305 16.48 -6.29 31.01
N ALA A 306 16.38 -6.71 32.27
CA ALA A 306 16.91 -7.97 32.74
C ALA A 306 16.05 -9.12 32.21
N GLU A 307 16.63 -9.98 31.38
CA GLU A 307 15.97 -11.18 30.89
C GLU A 307 16.04 -12.30 31.94
N ASP A 308 14.95 -13.04 32.10
CA ASP A 308 14.90 -14.23 32.94
C ASP A 308 14.08 -15.30 32.22
N ARG A 309 14.73 -16.35 31.74
CA ARG A 309 14.06 -17.40 30.97
C ARG A 309 13.44 -18.49 31.84
N LEU A 310 13.68 -18.47 33.15
CA LEU A 310 13.17 -19.47 34.09
C LEU A 310 11.91 -18.96 34.78
N GLU A 311 11.97 -17.76 35.36
CA GLU A 311 10.86 -17.17 36.11
C GLU A 311 10.33 -15.88 35.47
N GLY A 312 10.99 -15.39 34.42
CA GLY A 312 10.57 -14.17 33.76
C GLY A 312 9.28 -14.32 33.00
N VAL A 313 8.66 -13.18 32.76
CA VAL A 313 7.30 -13.08 32.27
C VAL A 313 7.31 -12.27 30.99
N ARG A 314 6.67 -12.78 29.94
CA ARG A 314 6.52 -12.08 28.65
C ARG A 314 5.38 -11.07 28.76
N VAL A 315 5.50 -9.99 27.98
CA VAL A 315 4.39 -9.03 27.82
C VAL A 315 3.31 -9.65 26.95
N ILE A 316 3.72 -10.33 25.88
CA ILE A 316 2.82 -11.00 24.93
C ILE A 316 3.27 -12.44 24.77
N ASP A 317 2.39 -13.39 25.11
CA ASP A 317 2.57 -14.80 24.81
C ASP A 317 2.00 -15.17 23.43
N LEU A 318 2.84 -15.73 22.56
CA LEU A 318 2.47 -16.18 21.21
C LEU A 318 1.91 -17.61 21.18
N GLY A 319 1.78 -18.28 22.32
CA GLY A 319 1.60 -19.73 22.47
C GLY A 319 0.43 -20.39 21.75
N VAL A 320 -0.54 -19.66 21.20
CA VAL A 320 -1.56 -20.20 20.29
C VAL A 320 -1.76 -19.36 19.02
N MET A 321 -1.17 -18.17 18.95
CA MET A 321 -1.46 -17.18 17.92
C MET A 321 -0.87 -17.55 16.55
N LEU A 322 0.15 -18.41 16.53
CA LEU A 322 0.90 -18.77 15.32
C LEU A 322 0.57 -20.18 14.80
N ALA A 323 -0.32 -20.92 15.44
CA ALA A 323 -0.74 -22.23 14.96
C ALA A 323 -1.48 -22.08 13.62
N GLY A 324 -1.01 -22.81 12.59
CA GLY A 324 -1.54 -22.72 11.23
C GLY A 324 -1.28 -21.39 10.53
N ALA A 325 -0.39 -20.53 11.06
CA ALA A 325 -0.11 -19.24 10.46
C ALA A 325 0.65 -19.40 9.14
N ASP A 326 0.22 -18.64 8.12
CA ASP A 326 0.98 -18.44 6.89
C ASP A 326 2.01 -17.33 7.10
N LEU A 327 3.29 -17.72 7.07
CA LEU A 327 4.48 -16.87 7.18
C LEU A 327 5.44 -17.17 6.01
N ALA A 328 4.95 -17.76 4.92
CA ALA A 328 5.79 -18.16 3.80
C ALA A 328 6.43 -16.94 3.11
N GLY A 329 7.72 -17.06 2.76
CA GLY A 329 8.49 -16.01 2.08
C GLY A 329 8.73 -14.75 2.91
N THR A 330 8.50 -14.78 4.23
CA THR A 330 8.61 -13.60 5.09
C THR A 330 10.00 -13.44 5.72
N ASP A 331 10.33 -12.21 6.16
CA ASP A 331 11.54 -11.91 6.93
C ASP A 331 11.25 -11.99 8.43
N LEU A 332 11.78 -13.01 9.11
CA LEU A 332 11.71 -13.23 10.56
C LEU A 332 13.09 -13.24 11.21
N ARG A 333 14.09 -12.62 10.57
CA ARG A 333 15.45 -12.57 11.11
C ARG A 333 15.50 -11.94 12.49
N TRP A 334 16.33 -12.51 13.36
CA TRP A 334 16.54 -12.04 14.74
C TRP A 334 15.28 -12.03 15.62
N THR A 335 14.20 -12.69 15.20
CA THR A 335 12.94 -12.73 15.94
C THR A 335 13.01 -13.77 17.05
N ASP A 336 12.58 -13.38 18.26
CA ASP A 336 12.38 -14.28 19.38
C ASP A 336 11.01 -14.95 19.27
N LEU A 337 11.01 -16.18 18.77
CA LEU A 337 9.84 -17.05 18.69
C LEU A 337 9.91 -18.15 19.76
N SER A 338 10.75 -17.99 20.79
CA SER A 338 10.90 -19.04 21.80
C SER A 338 9.58 -19.39 22.46
N GLU A 339 9.37 -20.69 22.69
CA GLU A 339 8.14 -21.25 23.27
C GLU A 339 6.86 -21.06 22.44
N ALA A 340 6.94 -20.43 21.26
CA ALA A 340 5.79 -20.26 20.39
C ALA A 340 5.28 -21.62 19.85
N ASN A 341 3.97 -21.67 19.63
CA ASN A 341 3.30 -22.78 19.00
C ASN A 341 3.17 -22.52 17.50
N LEU A 342 3.94 -23.26 16.71
CA LEU A 342 4.01 -23.18 15.26
C LEU A 342 3.44 -24.45 14.61
N VAL A 343 2.54 -25.16 15.31
CA VAL A 343 1.87 -26.35 14.78
C VAL A 343 1.22 -26.00 13.44
N ARG A 344 1.55 -26.73 12.38
CA ARG A 344 1.05 -26.53 11.00
C ARG A 344 1.31 -25.15 10.40
N ALA A 345 2.21 -24.36 10.98
CA ALA A 345 2.60 -23.09 10.40
C ALA A 345 3.37 -23.30 9.08
N ASP A 346 3.14 -22.41 8.12
CA ASP A 346 3.88 -22.39 6.87
C ASP A 346 5.02 -21.36 6.96
N LEU A 347 6.25 -21.84 7.10
CA LEU A 347 7.49 -21.05 7.15
C LEU A 347 8.31 -21.27 5.86
N SER A 348 7.68 -21.75 4.78
CA SER A 348 8.40 -22.06 3.54
C SER A 348 9.02 -20.81 2.92
N GLY A 349 10.31 -20.85 2.58
CA GLY A 349 11.04 -19.71 2.02
C GLY A 349 11.24 -18.55 3.02
N CYS A 350 10.98 -18.76 4.30
CA CYS A 350 11.13 -17.73 5.33
C CYS A 350 12.61 -17.52 5.68
N ASP A 351 13.00 -16.26 5.86
CA ASP A 351 14.32 -15.90 6.37
C ASP A 351 14.31 -15.92 7.91
N LEU A 352 14.85 -16.98 8.50
CA LEU A 352 14.94 -17.21 9.96
C LEU A 352 16.37 -16.99 10.48
N VAL A 353 17.20 -16.23 9.76
CA VAL A 353 18.60 -16.00 10.17
C VAL A 353 18.64 -15.47 11.61
N LYS A 354 19.33 -16.21 12.48
CA LYS A 354 19.49 -15.91 13.92
C LYS A 354 18.18 -15.74 14.69
N ALA A 355 17.07 -16.27 14.19
CA ALA A 355 15.83 -16.37 14.95
C ALA A 355 15.98 -17.35 16.12
N ASN A 356 15.27 -17.11 17.21
CA ASN A 356 15.23 -18.00 18.36
C ASN A 356 13.97 -18.86 18.31
N LEU A 357 14.13 -20.14 17.97
CA LEU A 357 13.08 -21.16 17.94
C LEU A 357 13.18 -22.14 19.12
N SER A 358 13.95 -21.81 20.16
CA SER A 358 14.10 -22.67 21.33
C SER A 358 12.74 -23.00 21.96
N ARG A 359 12.51 -24.26 22.34
CA ARG A 359 11.27 -24.73 22.97
C ARG A 359 9.99 -24.50 22.14
N THR A 360 10.10 -24.16 20.85
CA THR A 360 8.93 -24.07 19.96
C THR A 360 8.31 -25.44 19.71
N ILE A 361 7.06 -25.45 19.24
CA ILE A 361 6.38 -26.66 18.78
C ILE A 361 6.19 -26.57 17.26
N LEU A 362 6.93 -27.39 16.51
CA LEU A 362 6.97 -27.41 15.04
C LEU A 362 6.25 -28.65 14.46
N TYR A 363 5.21 -29.13 15.13
CA TYR A 363 4.45 -30.30 14.66
C TYR A 363 3.73 -30.01 13.33
N ASP A 364 3.95 -30.83 12.30
CA ASP A 364 3.42 -30.64 10.92
C ASP A 364 3.79 -29.27 10.30
N ALA A 365 4.82 -28.57 10.81
CA ALA A 365 5.24 -27.28 10.26
C ALA A 365 6.02 -27.45 8.94
N LYS A 366 5.92 -26.47 8.03
CA LYS A 366 6.67 -26.48 6.76
C LYS A 366 7.81 -25.47 6.82
N LEU A 367 9.04 -25.93 6.58
CA LEU A 367 10.25 -25.09 6.55
C LEU A 367 10.95 -25.19 5.19
N ARG A 368 10.23 -25.58 4.12
CA ARG A 368 10.82 -25.79 2.79
C ARG A 368 11.53 -24.54 2.30
N ASN A 369 12.75 -24.64 1.77
CA ASN A 369 13.51 -23.47 1.29
C ASN A 369 13.77 -22.37 2.34
N ALA A 370 13.52 -22.60 3.64
CA ALA A 370 13.76 -21.61 4.67
C ALA A 370 15.26 -21.44 4.95
N ASP A 371 15.67 -20.24 5.35
CA ASP A 371 17.04 -19.97 5.74
C ASP A 371 17.23 -20.10 7.24
N LEU A 372 17.98 -21.11 7.68
CA LEU A 372 18.21 -21.41 9.09
C LEU A 372 19.59 -20.97 9.60
N ASN A 373 20.27 -20.05 8.91
CA ASN A 373 21.60 -19.60 9.30
C ASN A 373 21.61 -19.04 10.73
N GLY A 374 22.34 -19.71 11.63
CA GLY A 374 22.47 -19.30 13.03
C GLY A 374 21.17 -19.38 13.83
N VAL A 375 20.14 -20.08 13.34
CA VAL A 375 18.89 -20.29 14.08
C VAL A 375 19.19 -21.01 15.41
N ARG A 376 18.51 -20.61 16.48
CA ARG A 376 18.65 -21.24 17.78
C ARG A 376 17.47 -22.18 18.04
N LEU A 377 17.70 -23.49 17.95
CA LEU A 377 16.69 -24.51 18.28
C LEU A 377 16.73 -24.98 19.73
N PHE A 378 17.86 -24.80 20.42
CA PHE A 378 18.09 -25.23 21.80
C PHE A 378 19.15 -24.34 22.47
N TYR A 379 19.29 -24.46 23.79
CA TYR A 379 20.39 -23.88 24.57
C TYR A 379 21.35 -24.96 25.04
N GLY A 380 22.53 -24.57 25.54
CA GLY A 380 23.52 -25.49 26.06
C GLY A 380 24.23 -26.32 24.99
N SER A 381 24.78 -27.46 25.42
CA SER A 381 25.58 -28.36 24.57
C SER A 381 24.68 -29.29 23.75
N VAL A 382 25.04 -29.54 22.49
CA VAL A 382 24.24 -30.36 21.55
C VAL A 382 24.08 -31.82 22.01
N GLU A 383 25.02 -32.32 22.82
CA GLU A 383 25.03 -33.70 23.34
C GLU A 383 23.93 -33.92 24.38
N LYS A 384 23.72 -32.92 25.24
CA LYS A 384 22.74 -32.93 26.34
C LYS A 384 21.41 -32.27 25.99
N ALA A 385 21.38 -31.45 24.94
CA ALA A 385 20.16 -30.79 24.50
C ALA A 385 19.03 -31.80 24.27
N SER A 386 17.86 -31.53 24.85
CA SER A 386 16.66 -32.35 24.67
C SER A 386 15.43 -31.48 24.40
N PRO A 387 14.41 -32.00 23.71
CA PRO A 387 13.15 -31.29 23.47
C PRO A 387 12.49 -30.85 24.76
N ARG A 388 11.74 -29.76 24.70
CA ARG A 388 11.02 -29.22 25.86
C ARG A 388 10.18 -30.31 26.54
N SER A 389 10.27 -30.38 27.86
CA SER A 389 9.43 -31.24 28.70
C SER A 389 8.19 -30.48 29.15
N ARG A 390 7.08 -31.21 29.36
CA ARG A 390 5.85 -30.64 29.95
C ARG A 390 5.92 -30.61 31.48
N THR A 391 6.76 -31.47 32.06
CA THR A 391 6.83 -31.71 33.51
C THR A 391 8.11 -31.14 34.12
N GLU A 392 9.20 -31.09 33.36
CA GLU A 392 10.50 -30.65 33.86
C GLU A 392 10.85 -29.23 33.37
N PRO A 393 11.45 -28.40 34.25
CA PRO A 393 11.88 -27.06 33.87
C PRO A 393 13.07 -27.10 32.90
N PRO A 394 13.23 -26.09 32.03
CA PRO A 394 14.39 -25.99 31.14
C PRO A 394 15.69 -25.76 31.92
N ASN A 395 16.75 -26.47 31.55
CA ASN A 395 18.10 -26.19 32.02
C ASN A 395 18.91 -25.48 30.92
N TYR A 396 18.99 -24.15 31.00
CA TYR A 396 19.70 -23.35 29.99
C TYR A 396 21.23 -23.46 30.05
N HIS A 397 21.80 -24.05 31.10
CA HIS A 397 23.24 -24.33 31.19
C HIS A 397 23.61 -25.62 30.46
N THR A 398 22.88 -26.72 30.72
CA THR A 398 23.16 -28.03 30.10
C THR A 398 22.52 -28.16 28.72
N GLY A 399 21.34 -27.56 28.54
CA GLY A 399 20.50 -27.67 27.34
C GLY A 399 19.31 -28.61 27.48
N GLU A 400 19.20 -29.33 28.59
CA GLU A 400 18.10 -30.26 28.84
C GLU A 400 16.75 -29.51 28.87
N HIS A 401 15.78 -30.04 28.14
CA HIS A 401 14.43 -29.49 28.00
C HIS A 401 14.38 -28.08 27.40
N THR A 402 15.42 -27.63 26.71
CA THR A 402 15.46 -26.29 26.08
C THR A 402 15.21 -26.32 24.56
N GLY A 403 15.14 -27.52 23.99
CA GLY A 403 15.08 -27.68 22.55
C GLY A 403 13.66 -27.64 21.97
N ALA A 404 13.56 -27.31 20.69
CA ALA A 404 12.32 -27.32 19.93
C ALA A 404 11.75 -28.74 19.77
N VAL A 405 10.42 -28.86 19.78
CA VAL A 405 9.74 -30.12 19.47
C VAL A 405 9.51 -30.18 17.97
N ILE A 406 10.14 -31.14 17.30
CA ILE A 406 10.15 -31.27 15.85
C ILE A 406 9.55 -32.63 15.50
N GLU A 407 8.40 -32.63 14.84
CA GLU A 407 7.69 -33.86 14.45
C GLU A 407 6.87 -33.60 13.18
N ASN A 408 7.02 -34.45 12.17
CA ASN A 408 6.44 -34.27 10.84
C ASN A 408 6.73 -32.90 10.18
N THR A 409 7.79 -32.24 10.63
CA THR A 409 8.29 -31.01 10.05
C THR A 409 8.99 -31.30 8.72
N ASP A 410 8.74 -30.47 7.71
CA ASP A 410 9.35 -30.61 6.39
C ASP A 410 10.54 -29.65 6.23
N PHE A 411 11.75 -30.21 6.12
CA PHE A 411 13.01 -29.48 5.96
C PHE A 411 13.55 -29.48 4.52
N THR A 412 12.74 -29.89 3.53
CA THR A 412 13.19 -30.01 2.14
C THR A 412 13.80 -28.70 1.64
N ASP A 413 15.01 -28.78 1.07
CA ASP A 413 15.75 -27.64 0.52
C ASP A 413 16.03 -26.48 1.50
N VAL A 414 16.02 -26.75 2.81
CA VAL A 414 16.45 -25.75 3.82
C VAL A 414 17.88 -25.29 3.57
N GLN A 415 18.09 -23.98 3.66
CA GLN A 415 19.36 -23.34 3.35
C GLN A 415 20.15 -23.01 4.62
N ARG A 416 21.48 -23.10 4.51
CA ARG A 416 22.46 -22.62 5.52
C ARG A 416 22.21 -23.13 6.95
N MET A 417 21.68 -24.34 7.11
CA MET A 417 21.49 -24.96 8.42
C MET A 417 22.83 -25.29 9.07
N THR A 418 23.03 -24.87 10.32
CA THR A 418 24.26 -25.16 11.07
C THR A 418 24.36 -26.64 11.41
N GLU A 419 25.59 -27.15 11.58
CA GLU A 419 25.81 -28.56 11.94
C GLU A 419 25.20 -28.92 13.31
N SER A 420 25.23 -28.01 14.27
CA SER A 420 24.59 -28.21 15.57
C SER A 420 23.06 -28.29 15.47
N ALA A 421 22.44 -27.45 14.63
CA ALA A 421 21.02 -27.54 14.34
C ALA A 421 20.68 -28.84 13.61
N ARG A 422 21.50 -29.23 12.62
CA ARG A 422 21.36 -30.51 11.90
C ARG A 422 21.37 -31.69 12.85
N TYR A 423 22.39 -31.75 13.71
CA TYR A 423 22.53 -32.82 14.69
C TYR A 423 21.32 -32.88 15.62
N TYR A 424 20.89 -31.73 16.15
CA TYR A 424 19.73 -31.67 17.04
C TYR A 424 18.45 -32.15 16.35
N CYS A 425 18.16 -31.64 15.15
CA CYS A 425 17.01 -32.07 14.36
C CYS A 425 17.07 -33.57 14.11
N CYS A 426 18.19 -34.09 13.60
CA CYS A 426 18.35 -35.52 13.33
C CYS A 426 18.19 -36.38 14.60
N ALA A 427 18.71 -35.94 15.74
CA ALA A 427 18.63 -36.69 16.99
C ALA A 427 17.22 -36.74 17.58
N TRP A 428 16.42 -35.69 17.38
CA TRP A 428 15.16 -35.48 18.11
C TRP A 428 13.92 -35.26 17.24
N CYS A 429 14.00 -35.49 15.93
CA CYS A 429 12.83 -35.48 15.05
C CYS A 429 12.36 -36.89 14.68
N GLY A 430 11.07 -37.01 14.34
CA GLY A 430 10.48 -38.28 13.88
C GLY A 430 11.00 -38.72 12.51
N GLU A 431 10.80 -39.99 12.16
CA GLU A 431 11.35 -40.61 10.93
C GLU A 431 11.06 -39.83 9.64
N LYS A 432 9.83 -39.30 9.50
CA LYS A 432 9.43 -38.52 8.32
C LYS A 432 10.30 -37.27 8.16
N SER A 433 10.49 -36.51 9.24
CA SER A 433 11.32 -35.30 9.23
C SER A 433 12.77 -35.61 8.93
N ARG A 434 13.31 -36.72 9.48
CA ARG A 434 14.69 -37.16 9.21
C ARG A 434 14.98 -37.32 7.72
N SER A 435 14.02 -37.80 6.94
CA SER A 435 14.18 -37.99 5.49
C SER A 435 14.28 -36.69 4.69
N THR A 436 13.81 -35.57 5.24
CA THR A 436 13.78 -34.26 4.57
C THR A 436 14.94 -33.35 4.94
N ILE A 437 15.78 -33.73 5.91
CA ILE A 437 16.86 -32.87 6.41
C ILE A 437 18.00 -32.78 5.38
N PRO A 438 18.44 -31.57 4.99
CA PRO A 438 19.56 -31.40 4.08
C PRO A 438 20.86 -31.92 4.69
N GLY A 439 21.64 -32.66 3.89
CA GLY A 439 22.85 -33.34 4.33
C GLY A 439 22.59 -34.67 5.07
N GLY A 440 21.33 -35.07 5.23
CA GLY A 440 20.94 -36.35 5.82
C GLY A 440 21.24 -36.47 7.32
N CYS A 441 20.85 -37.62 7.87
CA CYS A 441 21.02 -37.96 9.29
C CYS A 441 21.88 -39.22 9.49
N GLU A 442 22.74 -39.54 8.52
CA GLU A 442 23.65 -40.69 8.61
C GLU A 442 24.63 -40.50 9.78
N GLY A 443 24.84 -41.55 10.57
CA GLY A 443 25.71 -41.52 11.75
C GLY A 443 25.13 -40.82 12.99
N ILE A 444 23.93 -40.21 12.91
CA ILE A 444 23.30 -39.52 14.04
C ILE A 444 22.20 -40.41 14.66
N PRO A 445 22.30 -40.77 15.96
CA PRO A 445 21.34 -41.66 16.60
C PRO A 445 19.95 -41.02 16.68
N ASN A 446 18.89 -41.79 16.41
CA ASN A 446 17.52 -41.36 16.70
C ASN A 446 17.24 -41.54 18.20
N LYS A 447 17.24 -40.44 18.97
CA LYS A 447 16.94 -40.46 20.40
C LYS A 447 15.43 -40.44 20.70
N LEU A 448 14.58 -40.10 19.72
CA LEU A 448 13.13 -40.06 19.88
C LEU A 448 12.49 -41.46 19.83
N GLY A 449 13.14 -42.41 19.15
CA GLY A 449 12.75 -43.82 19.10
C GLY A 449 11.46 -44.12 18.32
N ARG A 450 10.94 -43.15 17.57
CA ARG A 450 9.73 -43.24 16.72
C ARG A 450 9.82 -42.31 15.52
#